data_AF-B1ZPY6-F1
#
_entry.id   AF-B1ZPY6-F1
#
_cell.length_a   1.000
_cell.length_b   1.000
_cell.length_c   1.000
_cell.angle_alpha   90.00
_cell.angle_beta   90.00
_cell.angle_gamma   90.00
#
_symmetry.space_group_name_H-M   'P 1'
#
loop_
_entity.id
_entity.type
_entity.pdbx_description
1 polymer ?
#
loop_
_entity_poly.entity_id
_entity_poly.type
_entity_poly.pdbx_seq_one_letter_code
_entity_poly.pdbx_strand_id
1 'polypeptide(L)'
;MKTKSIRLILMALAFGAVASNALAGPGPQYWQSLRRSSEFKKLKAKDKVIYVCNQCQTVSEMSIDGPEGAMALCKEGSRVSCPMCKKETKVVMKRQRNDPPTHTEVTYVNEKGEECAFVAKTPNGK
;
A
#
# COMPACT_ATOMS: atom_id res chain seq x y z
N MET A 1 -23.52 31.42 56.36
CA MET A 1 -24.21 30.12 56.20
C MET A 1 -24.20 29.74 54.72
N LYS A 2 -24.09 28.42 54.45
CA LYS A 2 -23.65 27.74 53.23
C LYS A 2 -24.51 27.99 51.97
N THR A 3 -23.85 28.37 50.86
CA THR A 3 -24.34 28.16 49.48
C THR A 3 -24.17 26.69 49.10
N LYS A 4 -25.27 26.01 48.75
CA LYS A 4 -25.25 24.62 48.25
C LYS A 4 -25.16 24.63 46.72
N SER A 5 -24.02 24.21 46.22
CA SER A 5 -23.82 23.66 44.87
C SER A 5 -24.81 22.52 44.61
N ILE A 6 -25.34 22.36 43.38
CA ILE A 6 -25.72 21.04 42.82
C ILE A 6 -25.85 21.14 41.27
N ARG A 7 -24.85 20.54 40.62
CA ARG A 7 -24.89 19.60 39.47
C ARG A 7 -25.36 20.07 38.08
N LEU A 8 -24.34 20.44 37.30
CA LEU A 8 -24.09 20.09 35.90
C LEU A 8 -24.72 18.76 35.46
N ILE A 9 -25.46 18.78 34.34
CA ILE A 9 -25.64 17.62 33.45
C ILE A 9 -25.32 18.09 32.02
N LEU A 10 -24.09 17.84 31.59
CA LEU A 10 -23.65 17.91 30.20
C LEU A 10 -24.03 16.59 29.52
N MET A 11 -24.97 16.63 28.58
CA MET A 11 -25.21 15.51 27.66
C MET A 11 -24.07 15.46 26.64
N ALA A 12 -23.12 14.56 26.83
CA ALA A 12 -22.16 14.17 25.81
C ALA A 12 -22.79 13.06 24.95
N LEU A 13 -23.36 13.45 23.80
CA LEU A 13 -23.68 12.53 22.70
C LEU A 13 -22.38 12.06 22.06
N ALA A 14 -21.80 10.99 22.61
CA ALA A 14 -20.75 10.23 21.94
C ALA A 14 -21.39 9.45 20.77
N PHE A 15 -21.36 10.03 19.57
CA PHE A 15 -21.52 9.26 18.35
C PHE A 15 -20.29 8.34 18.24
N GLY A 16 -20.49 7.08 18.61
CA GLY A 16 -19.49 6.03 18.44
C GLY A 16 -19.17 5.88 16.96
N ALA A 17 -17.99 6.34 16.56
CA ALA A 17 -17.41 5.98 15.29
C ALA A 17 -17.16 4.47 15.30
N VAL A 18 -17.95 3.73 14.53
CA VAL A 18 -17.67 2.33 14.24
C VAL A 18 -16.47 2.32 13.30
N ALA A 19 -15.26 2.38 13.88
CA ALA A 19 -14.05 2.07 13.15
C ALA A 19 -13.99 0.55 13.00
N SER A 20 -14.51 0.05 11.88
CA SER A 20 -14.38 -1.34 11.45
C SER A 20 -12.90 -1.68 11.23
N ASN A 21 -12.20 -2.00 12.30
CA ASN A 21 -10.87 -2.59 12.27
C ASN A 21 -11.02 -4.11 12.30
N ALA A 22 -11.09 -4.76 11.15
CA ALA A 22 -10.85 -6.20 11.06
C ALA A 22 -10.55 -6.66 9.62
N LEU A 23 -9.48 -6.13 9.01
CA LEU A 23 -8.69 -6.98 8.10
C LEU A 23 -7.83 -7.85 9.01
N ALA A 24 -8.40 -8.95 9.50
CA ALA A 24 -7.72 -9.99 10.28
C ALA A 24 -6.84 -10.84 9.34
N GLY A 25 -5.87 -10.19 8.72
CA GLY A 25 -4.64 -10.82 8.26
C GLY A 25 -3.51 -10.26 9.11
N PRO A 26 -2.29 -10.81 9.02
CA PRO A 26 -1.16 -10.14 9.65
C PRO A 26 -1.04 -8.67 9.11
N GLY A 27 -0.33 -7.74 9.76
CA GLY A 27 -0.25 -6.32 9.30
C GLY A 27 0.90 -6.07 8.30
N PRO A 28 0.83 -5.19 7.29
CA PRO A 28 1.68 -5.15 6.06
C PRO A 28 3.18 -5.50 6.13
N GLN A 29 3.81 -5.38 7.29
CA GLN A 29 5.19 -5.78 7.63
C GLN A 29 5.61 -7.21 7.24
N TYR A 30 4.69 -8.19 7.18
CA TYR A 30 4.97 -9.60 6.81
C TYR A 30 4.73 -9.87 5.31
N TRP A 31 4.24 -8.88 4.55
CA TRP A 31 4.04 -9.06 3.13
C TRP A 31 5.37 -9.06 2.40
N GLN A 32 5.58 -10.09 1.58
CA GLN A 32 6.75 -10.17 0.72
C GLN A 32 6.59 -9.16 -0.42
N SER A 33 7.21 -7.98 -0.26
CA SER A 33 7.21 -6.94 -1.29
C SER A 33 7.93 -7.42 -2.53
N LEU A 34 7.33 -7.19 -3.70
CA LEU A 34 7.93 -7.41 -5.00
C LEU A 34 8.83 -6.22 -5.32
N ARG A 35 10.14 -6.45 -5.34
CA ARG A 35 11.16 -5.41 -5.51
C ARG A 35 12.00 -5.63 -6.77
N ARG A 36 11.95 -6.79 -7.40
CA ARG A 36 12.74 -7.09 -8.60
C ARG A 36 11.83 -7.42 -9.76
N SER A 37 12.17 -6.93 -10.96
CA SER A 37 11.43 -7.26 -12.18
C SER A 37 11.34 -8.77 -12.43
N SER A 38 12.32 -9.56 -11.98
CA SER A 38 12.28 -11.03 -12.05
C SER A 38 11.19 -11.67 -11.18
N GLU A 39 10.72 -10.97 -10.15
CA GLU A 39 9.59 -11.41 -9.31
C GLU A 39 8.26 -11.09 -9.98
N PHE A 40 8.13 -9.91 -10.60
CA PHE A 40 6.96 -9.55 -11.40
C PHE A 40 6.80 -10.46 -12.62
N LYS A 41 7.90 -10.85 -13.28
CA LYS A 41 7.89 -11.83 -14.39
C LYS A 41 7.33 -13.20 -14.01
N LYS A 42 7.33 -13.56 -12.73
CA LYS A 42 6.79 -14.83 -12.24
C LYS A 42 5.28 -14.78 -12.04
N LEU A 43 4.67 -13.60 -12.08
CA LEU A 43 3.23 -13.43 -11.95
C LEU A 43 2.52 -13.88 -13.24
N LYS A 44 1.42 -14.59 -13.07
CA LYS A 44 0.57 -15.10 -14.14
C LYS A 44 -0.72 -14.28 -14.22
N ALA A 45 -1.42 -14.43 -15.33
CA ALA A 45 -2.78 -13.92 -15.45
C ALA A 45 -3.64 -14.46 -14.31
N LYS A 46 -4.49 -13.61 -13.73
CA LYS A 46 -5.36 -13.86 -12.57
C LYS A 46 -4.64 -14.01 -11.23
N ASP A 47 -3.31 -13.93 -11.17
CA ASP A 47 -2.63 -13.83 -9.88
C ASP A 47 -3.08 -12.55 -9.18
N LYS A 48 -3.23 -12.63 -7.86
CA LYS A 48 -3.57 -11.48 -7.02
C LYS A 48 -2.31 -10.93 -6.38
N VAL A 49 -2.16 -9.62 -6.44
CA VAL A 49 -1.12 -8.88 -5.74
C VAL A 49 -1.75 -7.83 -4.86
N ILE A 50 -1.04 -7.46 -3.79
CA ILE A 50 -1.46 -6.40 -2.91
C ILE A 50 -0.72 -5.13 -3.31
N TYR A 51 -1.48 -4.08 -3.64
CA TYR A 51 -0.98 -2.72 -3.80
C TYR A 51 -1.18 -1.96 -2.49
N VAL A 52 -0.10 -1.51 -1.90
CA VAL A 52 -0.12 -0.70 -0.67
C VAL A 52 0.21 0.74 -1.03
N CYS A 53 -0.73 1.64 -0.78
CA CYS A 53 -0.53 3.07 -0.96
C CYS A 53 -0.32 3.74 0.39
N ASN A 54 0.87 4.27 0.63
CA ASN A 54 1.17 5.01 1.86
C ASN A 54 0.59 6.43 1.82
N GLN A 55 0.23 6.96 0.63
CA GLN A 55 -0.36 8.30 0.53
C GLN A 55 -1.80 8.36 1.02
N CYS A 56 -2.62 7.35 0.73
CA CYS A 56 -3.99 7.24 1.24
C CYS A 56 -4.14 6.15 2.31
N GLN A 57 -3.01 5.61 2.81
CA GLN A 57 -2.95 4.58 3.84
C GLN A 57 -3.88 3.39 3.56
N THR A 58 -3.99 3.00 2.29
CA THR A 58 -4.90 1.95 1.86
C THR A 58 -4.16 0.77 1.26
N VAL A 59 -4.73 -0.40 1.49
CA VAL A 59 -4.32 -1.67 0.91
C VAL A 59 -5.39 -2.09 -0.09
N SER A 60 -4.98 -2.47 -1.29
CA SER A 60 -5.90 -2.92 -2.33
C SER A 60 -5.37 -4.18 -2.99
N GLU A 61 -6.25 -5.15 -3.20
CA GLU A 61 -5.93 -6.30 -4.03
C GLU A 61 -6.10 -5.91 -5.51
N MET A 62 -5.11 -6.27 -6.33
CA MET A 62 -5.15 -6.11 -7.77
C MET A 62 -4.98 -7.47 -8.43
N SER A 63 -5.77 -7.73 -9.47
CA SER A 63 -5.57 -8.90 -10.32
C SER A 63 -4.58 -8.55 -11.44
N ILE A 64 -3.71 -9.49 -11.75
CA ILE A 64 -2.78 -9.38 -12.88
C ILE A 64 -3.51 -9.81 -14.14
N ASP A 65 -3.67 -8.92 -15.11
CA ASP A 65 -4.36 -9.24 -16.37
C ASP A 65 -3.57 -10.24 -17.24
N GLY A 66 -2.25 -10.22 -17.12
CA GLY A 66 -1.34 -11.11 -17.83
C GLY A 66 0.12 -10.68 -17.64
N PRO A 67 1.07 -11.36 -18.33
CA PRO A 67 2.50 -11.06 -18.22
C PRO A 67 2.83 -9.59 -18.52
N GLU A 68 2.15 -8.99 -19.52
CA GLU A 68 2.34 -7.57 -19.85
C GLU A 68 1.84 -6.65 -18.74
N GLY A 69 0.67 -6.94 -18.16
CA GLY A 69 0.13 -6.20 -17.01
C GLY A 69 1.03 -6.28 -15.78
N ALA A 70 1.60 -7.46 -15.50
CA ALA A 70 2.59 -7.62 -14.43
C ALA A 70 3.85 -6.77 -14.66
N MET A 71 4.35 -6.77 -15.90
CA MET A 71 5.53 -5.98 -16.27
C MET A 71 5.25 -4.47 -16.26
N ALA A 72 4.02 -4.05 -16.57
CA ALA A 72 3.62 -2.65 -16.46
C ALA A 72 3.72 -2.12 -15.03
N LEU A 73 3.56 -2.98 -14.02
CA LEU A 73 3.74 -2.61 -12.61
C LEU A 73 5.20 -2.38 -12.21
N CYS A 74 6.17 -2.88 -12.97
CA CYS A 74 7.59 -2.80 -12.59
C CYS A 74 8.48 -2.14 -13.65
N LYS A 75 7.93 -1.69 -14.78
CA LYS A 75 8.70 -1.05 -15.84
C LYS A 75 9.12 0.35 -15.41
N GLU A 76 10.40 0.67 -15.53
CA GLU A 76 10.89 2.02 -15.22
C GLU A 76 10.16 3.10 -16.05
N GLY A 77 9.78 4.19 -15.40
CA GLY A 77 9.04 5.29 -16.01
C GLY A 77 7.55 5.03 -16.21
N SER A 78 7.06 3.81 -15.95
CA SER A 78 5.62 3.52 -15.96
C SER A 78 4.90 4.27 -14.85
N ARG A 79 3.60 4.49 -15.05
CA ARG A 79 2.71 5.07 -14.05
C ARG A 79 1.71 4.03 -13.60
N VAL A 80 1.62 3.85 -12.30
CA VAL A 80 0.66 2.95 -11.67
C VAL A 80 -0.31 3.78 -10.87
N SER A 81 -1.59 3.72 -11.22
CA SER A 81 -2.66 4.42 -10.50
C SER A 81 -3.03 3.63 -9.25
N CYS A 82 -3.09 4.32 -8.10
CA CYS A 82 -3.61 3.73 -6.88
C CYS A 82 -5.09 3.35 -7.08
N PRO A 83 -5.50 2.07 -6.84
CA PRO A 83 -6.89 1.66 -7.02
C PRO A 83 -7.91 2.47 -6.20
N MET A 84 -7.48 3.01 -5.05
CA MET A 84 -8.34 3.68 -4.08
C MET A 84 -8.37 5.20 -4.23
N CYS A 85 -7.23 5.88 -4.18
CA CYS A 85 -7.18 7.34 -4.29
C CYS A 85 -6.96 7.86 -5.72
N LYS A 86 -6.78 6.96 -6.70
CA LYS A 86 -6.55 7.26 -8.14
C LYS A 86 -5.30 8.09 -8.46
N LYS A 87 -4.53 8.52 -7.46
CA LYS A 87 -3.25 9.20 -7.67
C LYS A 87 -2.28 8.30 -8.41
N GLU A 88 -1.52 8.90 -9.33
CA GLU A 88 -0.50 8.19 -10.09
C GLU A 88 0.80 8.10 -9.29
N THR A 89 1.43 6.92 -9.33
CA THR A 89 2.76 6.68 -8.79
C THR A 89 3.70 6.34 -9.93
N LYS A 90 4.88 6.94 -9.95
CA LYS A 90 5.90 6.67 -10.96
C LYS A 90 6.78 5.52 -10.51
N VAL A 91 7.00 4.55 -11.39
CA VAL A 91 7.96 3.48 -11.14
C VAL A 91 9.36 3.96 -11.47
N VAL A 92 10.26 3.88 -10.51
CA VAL A 92 11.68 4.20 -10.66
C VAL A 92 12.53 3.01 -10.23
N MET A 93 13.69 2.90 -10.85
CA MET A 93 14.69 1.90 -10.51
C MET A 93 15.69 2.51 -9.54
N LYS A 94 15.62 2.12 -8.27
CA LYS A 94 16.56 2.58 -7.26
C LYS A 94 17.72 1.61 -7.17
N ARG A 95 18.92 2.15 -7.19
CA ARG A 95 20.17 1.43 -6.93
C ARG A 95 20.81 2.03 -5.69
N GLN A 96 21.26 1.20 -4.75
CA GLN A 96 22.13 1.71 -3.69
C GLN A 96 23.50 2.04 -4.27
N ARG A 97 24.07 3.19 -3.88
CA ARG A 97 25.30 3.77 -4.46
C ARG A 97 26.50 2.81 -4.45
N ASN A 98 26.53 1.88 -3.49
CA ASN A 98 27.62 0.92 -3.30
C ASN A 98 27.26 -0.51 -3.69
N ASP A 99 26.04 -0.75 -4.18
CA ASP A 99 25.62 -2.09 -4.52
C ASP A 99 26.09 -2.48 -5.93
N PRO A 100 26.36 -3.78 -6.16
CA PRO A 100 26.64 -4.31 -7.48
C PRO A 100 25.50 -3.94 -8.46
N PRO A 101 25.78 -3.80 -9.77
CA PRO A 101 24.77 -3.46 -10.79
C PRO A 101 23.56 -4.41 -10.84
N THR A 102 23.67 -5.59 -10.22
CA THR A 102 22.63 -6.62 -10.13
C THR A 102 21.56 -6.34 -9.07
N HIS A 103 21.72 -5.30 -8.24
CA HIS A 103 20.82 -4.96 -7.13
C HIS A 103 20.01 -3.68 -7.42
N THR A 104 19.36 -3.67 -8.56
CA THR A 104 18.39 -2.61 -8.91
C THR A 104 17.01 -3.02 -8.43
N GLU A 105 16.36 -2.14 -7.65
CA GLU A 105 15.05 -2.39 -7.07
C GLU A 105 13.98 -1.46 -7.65
N VAL A 106 12.81 -2.05 -7.90
CA VAL A 106 11.58 -1.38 -8.30
C VAL A 106 11.04 -0.59 -7.10
N THR A 107 10.88 0.72 -7.30
CA THR A 107 10.39 1.65 -6.28
C THR A 107 9.27 2.49 -6.87
N TYR A 108 8.22 2.76 -6.09
CA TYR A 108 7.08 3.60 -6.51
C TYR A 108 7.13 4.94 -5.80
N VAL A 109 7.29 6.01 -6.57
CA VAL A 109 7.42 7.38 -6.05
C VAL A 109 6.25 8.26 -6.43
N ASN A 110 5.95 9.22 -5.56
CA ASN A 110 4.95 10.26 -5.83
C ASN A 110 5.53 11.33 -6.77
N GLU A 111 4.75 12.38 -7.05
CA GLU A 111 5.20 13.52 -7.89
C GLU A 111 6.42 14.25 -7.32
N LYS A 112 6.65 14.18 -6.01
CA LYS A 112 7.82 14.76 -5.33
C LYS A 112 9.04 13.84 -5.35
N GLY A 113 8.93 12.63 -5.89
CA GLY A 113 10.01 11.64 -5.90
C GLY A 113 10.15 10.85 -4.60
N GLU A 114 9.20 10.95 -3.67
CA GLU A 114 9.24 10.23 -2.39
C GLU A 114 8.56 8.85 -2.52
N GLU A 115 9.14 7.83 -1.88
CA GLU A 115 8.59 6.47 -1.87
C GLU A 115 7.20 6.47 -1.23
N CYS A 116 6.20 6.04 -2.00
CA CYS A 116 4.81 6.28 -1.64
C CYS A 116 3.90 5.06 -1.79
N ALA A 117 4.39 4.00 -2.43
CA ALA A 117 3.68 2.75 -2.59
C ALA A 117 4.64 1.56 -2.71
N PHE A 118 4.11 0.36 -2.51
CA PHE A 118 4.79 -0.88 -2.87
C PHE A 118 3.76 -1.93 -3.27
N VAL A 119 4.21 -2.88 -4.10
CA VAL A 119 3.43 -4.06 -4.46
C VAL A 119 3.99 -5.25 -3.70
N ALA A 120 3.12 -6.10 -3.19
CA ALA A 120 3.48 -7.34 -2.53
C ALA A 120 2.68 -8.51 -3.07
N LYS A 121 3.19 -9.73 -2.89
CA LYS A 121 2.36 -10.92 -3.10
C LYS A 121 1.30 -10.98 -2.02
N THR A 122 0.09 -11.42 -2.40
CA THR A 122 -0.89 -11.85 -1.41
C THR A 122 -0.25 -12.93 -0.55
N PRO A 123 -0.29 -12.84 0.78
CA PRO A 123 0.10 -13.96 1.63
C PRO A 123 -0.83 -15.10 1.24
N ASN A 124 -0.27 -16.18 0.69
CA ASN A 124 -1.06 -17.34 0.27
C ASN A 124 -1.96 -17.75 1.44
N GLY A 125 -3.27 -17.51 1.31
CA GLY A 125 -4.25 -18.37 1.96
C GLY A 125 -4.04 -19.75 1.36
N LYS A 126 -3.65 -20.71 2.19
CA LYS A 126 -3.75 -22.12 1.83
C LYS A 126 -5.15 -22.44 1.31
#